data_AF-A0A534JCY4-F1
#
_entry.id   AF-A0A534JCY4-F1
#
_cell.length_a   1.000
_cell.length_b   1.000
_cell.length_c   1.000
_cell.angle_alpha   90.00
_cell.angle_beta   90.00
_cell.angle_gamma   90.00
#
_symmetry.space_group_name_H-M   'P 1'
#
loop_
_entity.id
_entity.type
_entity.pdbx_description
1 polymer ?
#
loop_
_entity_poly.entity_id
_entity_poly.type
_entity_poly.pdbx_seq_one_letter_code
_entity_poly.pdbx_strand_id
1 'polypeptide(L)'
;MGRVLVVYGFKLRQFFGPVRHSIATLVLLGSGAAITLPFVMIIGYFVPSTPVWGSPMLPELLGAGLSAFLAFDLLFALSGGTLTHPSEIDFFATAPLRPREYLLADLLFQFTVTDALAVPTLVFAGVGLGLRTGAWAAIVAAI
;
A
#
# COMPACT_ATOMS: atom_id res chain seq x y z
N MET A 1 14.12 5.57 -18.52
CA MET A 1 13.02 6.00 -17.61
C MET A 1 11.74 6.39 -18.35
N GLY A 2 11.79 7.12 -19.48
CA GLY A 2 10.57 7.56 -20.19
C GLY A 2 9.56 6.45 -20.53
N ARG A 3 10.00 5.29 -21.06
CA ARG A 3 9.10 4.17 -21.37
C ARG A 3 8.46 3.52 -20.13
N VAL A 4 9.22 3.37 -19.05
CA VAL A 4 8.73 2.82 -17.78
C VAL A 4 7.59 3.68 -17.23
N LEU A 5 7.77 5.01 -17.20
CA LEU A 5 6.75 5.93 -16.72
C LEU A 5 5.47 5.90 -17.58
N VAL A 6 5.61 5.70 -18.89
CA VAL A 6 4.47 5.53 -19.80
C VAL A 6 3.69 4.27 -19.47
N VAL A 7 4.37 3.13 -19.28
CA VAL A 7 3.73 1.85 -18.92
C VAL A 7 3.08 1.95 -17.53
N TYR A 8 3.78 2.52 -16.55
CA TYR A 8 3.24 2.78 -15.21
C TYR A 8 2.00 3.68 -15.26
N GLY A 9 2.05 4.77 -16.01
CA GLY A 9 0.92 5.68 -16.18
C GLY A 9 -0.27 5.02 -16.89
N PHE A 10 -0.01 4.12 -17.83
CA PHE A 10 -1.05 3.28 -18.44
C PHE A 10 -1.69 2.35 -17.41
N LYS A 11 -0.91 1.62 -16.62
CA LYS A 11 -1.42 0.76 -15.54
C LYS A 11 -2.28 1.52 -14.54
N LEU A 12 -1.82 2.69 -14.08
CA LEU A 12 -2.61 3.53 -13.17
C LEU A 12 -3.94 3.98 -13.80
N ARG A 13 -3.95 4.33 -15.08
CA ARG A 13 -5.18 4.71 -15.79
C ARG A 13 -6.13 3.54 -15.98
N GLN A 14 -5.58 2.35 -16.24
CA GLN A 14 -6.37 1.13 -16.36
C GLN A 14 -6.98 0.74 -15.01
N PHE A 15 -6.19 0.73 -13.94
CA PHE A 15 -6.65 0.38 -12.60
C PHE A 15 -7.65 1.39 -12.04
N PHE A 16 -7.35 2.69 -12.09
CA PHE A 16 -8.24 3.75 -11.62
C PHE A 16 -9.25 4.21 -12.68
N GLY A 17 -9.33 3.54 -13.83
CA GLY A 17 -10.26 3.89 -14.91
C GLY A 17 -11.70 4.02 -14.44
N PRO A 18 -12.28 3.00 -13.78
CA PRO A 18 -13.64 3.06 -13.24
C PRO A 18 -13.85 4.24 -12.27
N VAL A 19 -12.83 4.56 -11.47
CA VAL A 19 -12.85 5.65 -10.49
C VAL A 19 -12.94 7.02 -11.16
N ARG A 20 -12.28 7.20 -12.31
CA ARG A 20 -12.26 8.47 -13.05
C ARG A 20 -13.54 8.74 -13.84
N HIS A 21 -14.27 7.69 -14.19
CA HIS A 21 -15.45 7.79 -15.06
C HIS A 21 -16.78 7.88 -14.31
N SER A 22 -16.78 7.64 -12.99
CA SER A 22 -18.02 7.63 -12.19
C SER A 22 -17.85 8.32 -10.84
N ILE A 23 -18.59 9.41 -10.64
CA ILE A 23 -18.70 10.07 -9.33
C ILE A 23 -19.24 9.09 -8.28
N ALA A 24 -20.11 8.15 -8.65
CA ALA A 24 -20.61 7.14 -7.72
C ALA A 24 -19.49 6.25 -7.18
N THR A 25 -18.51 5.90 -8.01
CA THR A 25 -17.33 5.12 -7.59
C THR A 25 -16.43 5.93 -6.65
N LEU A 26 -16.25 7.22 -6.91
CA LEU A 26 -15.53 8.12 -5.98
C LEU A 26 -16.24 8.23 -4.64
N VAL A 27 -17.57 8.41 -4.65
CA VAL A 27 -18.38 8.48 -3.42
C VAL A 27 -18.32 7.16 -2.66
N LEU A 28 -18.37 6.02 -3.35
CA LEU A 28 -18.27 4.70 -2.74
C LEU A 28 -16.89 4.43 -2.12
N LEU A 29 -15.80 4.79 -2.81
CA LEU A 29 -14.45 4.68 -2.26
C LEU A 29 -14.25 5.65 -1.09
N GLY A 30 -14.71 6.88 -1.23
CA GLY A 30 -14.61 7.90 -0.19
C GLY A 30 -15.41 7.53 1.05
N SER A 31 -16.64 7.03 0.89
CA SER A 31 -17.45 6.55 2.02
C SER A 31 -16.88 5.28 2.63
N GLY A 32 -16.36 4.36 1.81
CA GLY A 32 -15.62 3.20 2.26
C GLY A 32 -14.46 3.60 3.18
N ALA A 33 -13.59 4.50 2.72
CA ALA A 33 -12.47 5.01 3.51
C ALA A 33 -12.93 5.76 4.78
N ALA A 34 -13.98 6.59 4.67
CA ALA A 34 -14.52 7.34 5.81
C ALA A 34 -15.10 6.42 6.90
N ILE A 35 -15.58 5.23 6.53
CA ILE A 35 -16.07 4.22 7.49
C ILE A 35 -14.92 3.36 8.00
N THR A 36 -14.03 2.87 7.13
CA THR A 36 -12.99 1.91 7.51
C THR A 36 -11.89 2.53 8.35
N LEU A 37 -11.42 3.74 8.02
CA LEU A 37 -10.29 4.36 8.73
C LEU A 37 -10.58 4.63 10.22
N PRO A 38 -11.76 5.16 10.62
CA PRO A 38 -12.12 5.23 12.04
C PRO A 38 -12.18 3.87 12.72
N PHE A 39 -12.70 2.85 12.05
CA PHE A 39 -12.73 1.48 12.59
C PHE A 39 -11.32 0.94 12.83
N VAL A 40 -10.40 1.16 11.90
CA VAL A 40 -9.00 0.76 12.03
C VAL A 40 -8.32 1.47 13.20
N MET A 41 -8.59 2.76 13.38
CA MET A 41 -8.15 3.50 14.56
C MET A 41 -8.72 2.93 15.86
N ILE A 42 -10.01 2.58 15.89
CA ILE A 42 -10.64 1.93 17.05
C ILE A 42 -9.96 0.58 17.32
N ILE A 43 -9.72 -0.24 16.30
CA ILE A 43 -8.98 -1.50 16.43
C ILE A 43 -7.60 -1.26 17.03
N GLY A 44 -6.86 -0.27 16.51
CA GLY A 44 -5.55 0.15 17.03
C GLY A 44 -5.58 0.51 18.51
N TYR A 45 -6.61 1.24 18.95
CA TYR A 45 -6.81 1.59 20.36
C TYR A 45 -7.07 0.36 21.23
N PHE A 46 -7.81 -0.63 20.73
CA PHE A 46 -8.16 -1.84 21.48
C PHE A 46 -7.17 -3.01 21.34
N VAL A 47 -6.03 -2.82 20.66
CA VAL A 47 -4.96 -3.83 20.60
C VAL A 47 -4.57 -4.28 22.02
N PRO A 48 -4.40 -5.59 22.30
CA PRO A 48 -4.07 -6.07 23.64
C PRO A 48 -2.85 -5.37 24.26
N SER A 49 -2.92 -5.05 25.55
CA SER A 49 -1.76 -4.52 26.27
C SER A 49 -0.68 -5.59 26.33
N THR A 50 0.49 -5.29 25.78
CA THR A 50 1.69 -6.12 25.92
C THR A 50 2.87 -5.23 26.37
N PRO A 51 3.91 -5.80 27.00
CA PRO A 51 5.11 -5.04 27.37
C PRO A 51 5.83 -4.41 26.17
N VAL A 52 5.60 -4.92 24.95
CA VAL A 52 6.23 -4.47 23.71
C VAL A 52 5.92 -3.00 23.43
N TRP A 53 4.73 -2.52 23.80
CA TRP A 53 4.32 -1.13 23.54
C TRP A 53 5.09 -0.08 24.35
N GLY A 54 5.74 -0.47 25.43
CA GLY A 54 6.63 0.39 26.23
C GLY A 54 8.12 0.10 26.00
N SER A 55 8.45 -0.79 25.06
CA SER A 55 9.83 -1.18 24.79
C SER A 55 10.59 -0.07 24.06
N PRO A 56 11.87 0.19 24.40
CA PRO A 56 12.71 1.09 23.61
C PRO A 56 12.95 0.56 22.18
N MET A 57 12.79 -0.75 21.96
CA MET A 57 12.93 -1.39 20.65
C MET A 57 11.65 -1.34 19.80
N LEU A 58 10.59 -0.69 20.28
CA LEU A 58 9.31 -0.62 19.56
C LEU A 58 9.45 -0.06 18.13
N PRO A 59 10.22 1.01 17.86
CA PRO A 59 10.39 1.53 16.49
C PRO A 59 11.03 0.50 15.56
N GLU A 60 12.02 -0.24 16.06
CA GLU A 60 12.75 -1.26 15.29
C GLU A 60 11.84 -2.45 14.96
N LEU A 61 10.99 -2.86 15.91
CA LEU A 61 10.01 -3.93 15.69
C LEU A 61 8.94 -3.54 14.66
N LEU A 62 8.43 -2.31 14.74
CA LEU A 62 7.45 -1.79 13.77
C LEU A 62 8.10 -1.61 12.39
N GLY A 63 9.30 -1.04 12.33
CA GLY A 63 10.07 -0.87 11.10
C GLY A 63 10.45 -2.20 10.45
N ALA A 64 10.79 -3.23 11.24
CA ALA A 64 11.03 -4.58 10.73
C ALA A 64 9.74 -5.20 10.15
N GLY A 65 8.59 -5.01 10.81
CA GLY A 65 7.29 -5.46 10.28
C GLY A 65 6.93 -4.79 8.96
N LEU A 66 7.09 -3.47 8.86
CA LEU A 66 6.90 -2.71 7.62
C LEU A 66 7.87 -3.16 6.52
N SER A 67 9.15 -3.34 6.86
CA SER A 67 10.16 -3.82 5.91
C SER A 67 9.84 -5.23 5.41
N ALA A 68 9.35 -6.11 6.27
CA ALA A 68 8.91 -7.44 5.88
C ALA A 68 7.69 -7.36 4.96
N PHE A 69 6.71 -6.51 5.25
CA PHE A 69 5.55 -6.27 4.39
C PHE A 69 5.97 -5.80 2.99
N LEU A 70 6.83 -4.78 2.90
CA LEU A 70 7.37 -4.29 1.64
C LEU A 70 8.17 -5.36 0.89
N ALA A 71 8.98 -6.15 1.60
CA ALA A 71 9.73 -7.24 1.00
C ALA A 71 8.80 -8.32 0.43
N PHE A 72 7.71 -8.65 1.13
CA PHE A 72 6.68 -9.55 0.62
C PHE A 72 6.00 -9.00 -0.64
N ASP A 73 5.60 -7.72 -0.65
CA ASP A 73 4.98 -7.11 -1.84
C ASP A 73 5.93 -7.15 -3.05
N LEU A 74 7.22 -6.89 -2.82
CA LEU A 74 8.25 -6.97 -3.86
C LEU A 74 8.47 -8.40 -4.40
N LEU A 75 8.37 -9.42 -3.55
CA LEU A 75 8.45 -10.83 -3.97
C LEU A 75 7.22 -11.24 -4.80
N PHE A 76 6.03 -10.75 -4.45
CA PHE A 76 4.81 -10.98 -5.23
C PHE A 76 4.85 -10.27 -6.58
N ALA A 77 5.45 -9.08 -6.65
CA ALA A 77 5.66 -8.37 -7.91
C ALA A 77 6.51 -9.17 -8.89
N LEU A 78 7.56 -9.84 -8.43
CA LEU A 78 8.42 -10.70 -9.25
C LEU A 78 7.69 -11.92 -9.82
N SER A 79 6.62 -12.37 -9.15
CA SER A 79 5.82 -13.54 -9.56
C SER A 79 4.76 -13.21 -10.61
N GLY A 80 4.82 -12.02 -11.21
CA GLY A 80 3.87 -11.53 -12.19
C GLY A 80 2.84 -10.56 -11.62
N GLY A 81 3.00 -10.10 -10.37
CA GLY A 81 2.17 -9.09 -9.74
C GLY A 81 0.77 -9.57 -9.35
N THR A 82 0.29 -9.15 -8.18
CA THR A 82 -1.07 -9.49 -7.68
C THR A 82 -2.18 -8.82 -8.49
N LEU A 83 -1.84 -7.80 -9.29
CA LEU A 83 -2.77 -6.92 -9.99
C LEU A 83 -2.61 -6.92 -11.51
N THR A 84 -1.83 -7.84 -12.07
CA THR A 84 -1.63 -7.91 -13.53
C THR A 84 -2.89 -8.38 -14.22
N HIS A 85 -3.41 -7.55 -15.13
CA HIS A 85 -4.62 -7.88 -15.87
C HIS A 85 -4.27 -8.81 -17.05
N PRO A 86 -5.12 -9.79 -17.41
CA PRO A 86 -4.84 -10.69 -18.53
C PRO A 86 -4.54 -9.95 -19.85
N SER A 87 -5.22 -8.83 -20.10
CA SER A 87 -4.98 -7.98 -21.28
C SER A 87 -3.61 -7.29 -21.28
N GLU A 88 -2.97 -7.13 -20.12
CA GLU A 88 -1.60 -6.61 -20.04
C GLU A 88 -0.61 -7.65 -20.56
N ILE A 89 -0.84 -8.94 -20.28
CA ILE A 89 0.03 -10.05 -20.73
C ILE A 89 0.05 -10.11 -22.26
N ASP A 90 -1.11 -9.97 -22.90
CA ASP A 90 -1.23 -9.93 -24.37
C ASP A 90 -0.56 -8.69 -24.97
N PHE A 91 -0.64 -7.54 -24.28
CA PHE A 91 0.07 -6.33 -24.66
C PHE A 91 1.60 -6.52 -24.56
N PHE A 92 2.13 -7.16 -23.53
CA PHE A 92 3.58 -7.43 -23.44
C PHE A 92 4.08 -8.41 -24.49
N ALA A 93 3.28 -9.41 -24.82
CA ALA A 93 3.63 -10.37 -25.86
C ALA A 93 3.81 -9.70 -27.24
N THR A 94 3.19 -8.53 -27.45
CA THR A 94 3.17 -7.83 -28.74
C THR A 94 3.91 -6.49 -28.75
N ALA A 95 4.15 -5.87 -27.60
CA ALA A 95 4.79 -4.57 -27.50
C ALA A 95 6.34 -4.64 -27.53
N PRO A 96 7.03 -3.66 -28.12
CA PRO A 96 8.49 -3.58 -28.14
C PRO A 96 9.06 -3.07 -26.79
N LEU A 97 8.75 -3.78 -25.70
CA LEU A 97 9.16 -3.49 -24.32
C LEU A 97 10.20 -4.50 -23.84
N ARG A 98 11.22 -4.03 -23.12
CA ARG A 98 12.18 -4.95 -22.47
C ARG A 98 11.54 -5.50 -21.19
N PRO A 99 11.74 -6.79 -20.84
CA PRO A 99 11.19 -7.37 -19.61
C PRO A 99 11.50 -6.58 -18.34
N ARG A 100 12.73 -6.04 -18.24
CA ARG A 100 13.16 -5.19 -17.12
C ARG A 100 12.40 -3.87 -17.00
N GLU A 101 11.96 -3.29 -18.12
CA GLU A 101 11.22 -2.02 -18.12
C GLU A 101 9.79 -2.24 -17.66
N TYR A 102 9.20 -3.37 -18.05
CA TYR A 102 7.90 -3.80 -17.55
C TYR A 102 7.95 -4.09 -16.06
N LEU A 103 8.90 -4.94 -15.62
CA LEU A 103 9.02 -5.32 -14.22
C LEU A 103 9.17 -4.10 -13.30
N LEU A 104 9.96 -3.10 -13.73
CA LEU A 104 10.14 -1.88 -12.95
C LEU A 104 8.87 -1.02 -12.93
N ALA A 105 8.11 -0.95 -14.02
CA ALA A 105 6.82 -0.26 -14.04
C ALA A 105 5.76 -0.97 -13.17
N ASP A 106 5.81 -2.31 -13.13
CA ASP A 106 4.91 -3.13 -12.34
C ASP A 106 5.22 -3.04 -10.83
N LEU A 107 6.50 -3.06 -10.46
CA LEU A 107 6.96 -2.79 -9.09
C LEU A 107 6.52 -1.42 -8.60
N LEU A 108 6.69 -0.37 -9.42
CA LEU A 108 6.23 0.98 -9.08
C LEU A 108 4.70 1.04 -8.92
N PHE A 109 3.97 0.30 -9.76
CA PHE A 109 2.52 0.23 -9.70
C PHE A 109 2.03 -0.45 -8.42
N GLN A 110 2.58 -1.61 -8.06
CA GLN A 110 2.27 -2.31 -6.82
C GLN A 110 2.63 -1.45 -5.60
N PHE A 111 3.82 -0.86 -5.55
CA PHE A 111 4.16 0.08 -4.48
C PHE A 111 3.14 1.23 -4.35
N THR A 112 2.65 1.76 -5.47
CA THR A 112 1.67 2.86 -5.42
C THR A 112 0.28 2.39 -4.98
N VAL A 113 -0.17 1.22 -5.43
CA VAL A 113 -1.55 0.76 -5.21
C VAL A 113 -1.68 -0.04 -3.92
N THR A 114 -0.72 -0.90 -3.61
CA THR A 114 -0.71 -1.73 -2.40
C THR A 114 -0.15 -0.94 -1.23
N ASP A 115 1.11 -0.48 -1.32
CA ASP A 115 1.79 0.12 -0.17
C ASP A 115 1.27 1.51 0.16
N ALA A 116 1.16 2.40 -0.84
CA ALA A 116 0.72 3.77 -0.57
C ALA A 116 -0.75 3.86 -0.10
N LEU A 117 -1.59 2.85 -0.38
CA LEU A 117 -2.94 2.75 0.18
C LEU A 117 -2.97 2.03 1.54
N ALA A 118 -2.03 1.11 1.81
CA ALA A 118 -1.89 0.45 3.10
C ALA A 118 -1.31 1.38 4.19
N VAL A 119 -0.35 2.25 3.84
CA VAL A 119 0.33 3.16 4.78
C VAL A 119 -0.66 4.04 5.57
N PRO A 120 -1.65 4.72 4.94
CA PRO A 120 -2.69 5.45 5.69
C PRO A 120 -3.43 4.58 6.70
N THR A 121 -3.73 3.32 6.37
CA THR A 121 -4.40 2.38 7.27
C THR A 121 -3.53 2.10 8.50
N LEU A 122 -2.23 1.87 8.29
CA LEU A 122 -1.26 1.65 9.39
C LEU A 122 -1.07 2.91 10.24
N VAL A 123 -1.08 4.10 9.63
CA VAL A 123 -1.04 5.38 10.35
C VAL A 123 -2.25 5.52 11.26
N PHE A 124 -3.47 5.26 10.76
CA PHE A 124 -4.69 5.35 11.59
C PHE A 124 -4.71 4.31 12.73
N ALA A 125 -4.23 3.09 12.48
CA ALA A 125 -4.05 2.09 13.54
C ALA A 125 -3.03 2.56 14.59
N GLY A 126 -1.91 3.13 14.13
CA GLY A 126 -0.89 3.75 14.97
C GLY A 126 -1.43 4.90 15.81
N VAL A 127 -2.29 5.76 15.24
CA VAL A 127 -2.97 6.83 15.99
C VAL A 127 -3.83 6.24 17.11
N GLY A 128 -4.61 5.20 16.84
CA GLY A 128 -5.38 4.49 17.85
C GLY A 128 -4.51 3.98 19.01
N LEU A 129 -3.41 3.31 18.66
CA LEU A 129 -2.44 2.80 19.65
C LEU A 129 -1.82 3.93 20.46
N GLY A 130 -1.37 5.01 19.79
CA GLY A 130 -0.75 6.18 20.40
C GLY A 130 -1.68 6.92 21.36
N LEU A 131 -2.97 7.01 21.04
CA LEU A 131 -3.99 7.60 21.93
C LEU A 131 -4.10 6.85 23.26
N ARG A 132 -3.89 5.54 23.26
CA ARG A 132 -3.95 4.70 24.47
C ARG A 132 -2.63 4.65 25.23
N THR A 133 -1.51 4.49 24.53
CA THR A 133 -0.21 4.18 25.15
C THR A 133 0.67 5.41 25.34
N GLY A 134 0.39 6.52 24.64
CA GLY A 134 1.24 7.71 24.61
C GLY A 134 2.55 7.54 23.83
N ALA A 135 2.77 6.39 23.19
CA ALA A 135 4.01 6.03 22.49
C ALA A 135 4.21 6.74 21.13
N TRP A 136 3.82 8.01 21.03
CA TRP A 136 3.80 8.78 19.79
C TRP A 136 5.17 8.86 19.10
N ALA A 137 6.23 9.09 19.87
CA ALA A 137 7.58 9.20 19.33
C ALA A 137 8.03 7.90 18.63
N ALA A 138 7.67 6.74 19.20
CA ALA A 138 8.03 5.44 18.62
C ALA A 138 7.20 5.12 17.37
N ILE A 139 5.93 5.51 17.35
CA ILE A 139 5.03 5.30 16.21
C ILE A 139 5.44 6.20 15.04
N VAL A 140 5.78 7.46 15.30
CA VAL A 140 6.26 8.39 14.26
C VAL A 140 7.62 7.97 13.71
N ALA A 141 8.52 7.45 14.55
CA ALA A 141 9.84 6.98 14.10
C ALA A 141 9.77 5.72 13.21
N ALA A 142 8.66 4.99 13.25
CA ALA A 142 8.49 3.75 12.50
C ALA A 142 7.82 3.93 11.12
N ILE A 143 7.13 5.06 10.90
CA ILE A 143 6.40 5.39 9.66
C ILE A 143 7.30 6.24 8.75
#